data_AF-A0A6I1J9Q1-F1
#
_entry.id   AF-A0A6I1J9Q1-F1
#
_cell.length_a   1.000
_cell.length_b   1.000
_cell.length_c   1.000
_cell.angle_alpha   90.00
_cell.angle_beta   90.00
_cell.angle_gamma   90.00
#
_symmetry.space_group_name_H-M   'P 1'
#
loop_
_entity.id
_entity.type
_entity.pdbx_description
1 polymer ?
#
loop_
_entity_poly.entity_id
_entity_poly.type
_entity_poly.pdbx_seq_one_letter_code
_entity_poly.pdbx_strand_id
1 'polypeptide(L)'
;MEVFFQQLINGVTLGSIYGLIAIGYTMVFGIIGMVNFSHGDVFMVSTFIALIALMVLTTWLGVGSILIALMIVLIIAMVFTSLISWTIERVAYRPLRGSFRLAPLISAIGMSIVLSNFVQVAQGPRNKAIDPILNNVFVLSAAGGYQVTLSYKQILIVVVTVPVSRTARWPPCSASTSTAPSPSPS
;
A
#
# COMPACT_ATOMS: atom_id res chain seq x y z
N MET A 1 7.23 -31.84 -5.61
CA MET A 1 5.94 -31.16 -5.90
C MET A 1 5.56 -30.16 -4.82
N GLU A 2 5.76 -30.46 -3.54
CA GLU A 2 5.42 -29.56 -2.42
C GLU A 2 6.11 -28.18 -2.47
N VAL A 3 7.38 -28.13 -2.88
CA VAL A 3 8.13 -26.85 -3.07
C VAL A 3 7.49 -25.95 -4.13
N PHE A 4 7.00 -26.53 -5.23
CA PHE A 4 6.33 -25.78 -6.28
C PHE A 4 5.03 -25.15 -5.76
N PHE A 5 4.22 -25.91 -5.02
CA PHE A 5 3.00 -25.38 -4.40
C PHE A 5 3.30 -24.30 -3.36
N GLN A 6 4.34 -24.46 -2.54
CA GLN A 6 4.74 -23.43 -1.58
C GLN A 6 5.21 -22.14 -2.28
N GLN A 7 6.02 -22.26 -3.33
CA GLN A 7 6.48 -21.10 -4.13
C GLN A 7 5.31 -20.41 -4.84
N LEU A 8 4.34 -21.17 -5.34
CA LEU A 8 3.12 -20.63 -5.94
C LEU A 8 2.32 -19.80 -4.92
N ILE A 9 2.12 -20.31 -3.70
CA ILE A 9 1.41 -19.60 -2.62
C ILE A 9 2.16 -18.32 -2.23
N ASN A 10 3.48 -18.39 -2.07
CA ASN A 10 4.31 -17.23 -1.76
C ASN A 10 4.27 -16.19 -2.88
N GLY A 11 4.33 -16.64 -4.14
CA GLY A 11 4.23 -15.78 -5.33
C GLY A 11 2.88 -15.08 -5.43
N VAL A 12 1.78 -15.79 -5.20
CA VAL A 12 0.43 -15.21 -5.18
C VAL A 12 0.28 -14.19 -4.04
N THR A 13 0.86 -14.47 -2.87
CA THR A 13 0.81 -13.54 -1.73
C THR A 13 1.55 -12.24 -2.04
N LEU A 14 2.80 -12.33 -2.51
CA LEU A 14 3.59 -11.15 -2.88
C LEU A 14 2.96 -10.40 -4.05
N GLY A 15 2.47 -11.13 -5.06
CA GLY A 15 1.74 -10.55 -6.19
C GLY A 15 0.46 -9.82 -5.76
N SER A 16 -0.26 -10.33 -4.76
CA SER A 16 -1.44 -9.66 -4.20
C SER A 16 -1.08 -8.34 -3.52
N ILE A 17 0.00 -8.31 -2.73
CA ILE A 17 0.48 -7.08 -2.08
C ILE A 17 0.89 -6.04 -3.14
N TYR A 18 1.75 -6.43 -4.09
CA TYR A 18 2.20 -5.51 -5.14
C TYR A 18 1.05 -5.07 -6.06
N GLY A 19 0.10 -5.96 -6.35
CA GLY A 19 -1.11 -5.63 -7.10
C GLY A 19 -1.97 -4.59 -6.37
N LEU A 20 -2.12 -4.71 -5.05
CA LEU A 20 -2.87 -3.75 -4.25
C LEU A 20 -2.19 -2.37 -4.22
N ILE A 21 -0.86 -2.33 -4.11
CA ILE A 21 -0.08 -1.09 -4.19
C ILE A 21 -0.24 -0.46 -5.58
N ALA A 22 -0.16 -1.25 -6.65
CA ALA A 22 -0.35 -0.76 -8.01
C ALA A 22 -1.74 -0.18 -8.25
N ILE A 23 -2.79 -0.82 -7.74
CA ILE A 23 -4.18 -0.32 -7.82
C ILE A 23 -4.34 1.02 -7.07
N GLY A 24 -3.70 1.16 -5.90
CA GLY A 24 -3.68 2.44 -5.18
C GLY A 24 -3.00 3.54 -5.98
N TYR A 25 -1.85 3.24 -6.59
CA TYR A 25 -1.11 4.19 -7.41
C TYR A 25 -1.88 4.64 -8.65
N THR A 26 -2.53 3.71 -9.36
CA THR A 26 -3.32 4.04 -10.56
C THR A 26 -4.55 4.88 -10.22
N MET A 27 -5.19 4.64 -9.08
CA MET A 27 -6.32 5.45 -8.61
C MET A 27 -5.90 6.90 -8.34
N VAL A 28 -4.79 7.10 -7.62
CA VAL A 28 -4.28 8.45 -7.30
C VAL A 28 -3.89 9.19 -8.58
N PHE A 29 -3.19 8.52 -9.49
CA PHE A 29 -2.84 9.09 -10.79
C PHE A 29 -4.09 9.45 -11.62
N GLY A 30 -5.13 8.61 -11.59
CA GLY A 30 -6.39 8.87 -12.30
C GLY A 30 -7.12 10.12 -11.80
N ILE A 31 -7.02 10.46 -10.52
CA ILE A 31 -7.67 11.64 -9.92
C ILE A 31 -6.83 12.91 -10.15
N ILE A 32 -5.51 12.83 -9.90
CA ILE A 32 -4.64 14.02 -9.88
C ILE A 32 -4.05 14.32 -11.27
N GLY A 33 -3.92 13.32 -12.15
CA GLY A 33 -3.34 13.46 -13.48
C GLY A 33 -1.83 13.77 -13.49
N MET A 34 -1.15 13.61 -12.34
CA MET A 34 0.27 13.89 -12.16
C MET A 34 0.99 12.69 -11.55
N VAL A 35 2.22 12.45 -11.99
CA VAL A 35 3.08 11.37 -11.46
C VAL A 35 3.49 11.71 -10.03
N ASN A 36 3.25 10.78 -9.10
CA ASN A 36 3.57 10.94 -7.69
C ASN A 36 4.61 9.90 -7.23
N PHE A 37 5.88 10.30 -7.15
CA PHE A 37 6.93 9.42 -6.63
C PHE A 37 6.86 9.15 -5.13
N SER A 38 6.24 10.05 -4.36
CA SER A 38 6.11 9.91 -2.90
C SER A 38 5.09 8.85 -2.47
N HIS A 39 4.34 8.25 -3.40
CA HIS A 39 3.32 7.26 -3.05
C HIS A 39 3.89 6.06 -2.27
N GLY A 40 5.09 5.58 -2.66
CA GLY A 40 5.80 4.54 -1.93
C GLY A 40 6.23 4.97 -0.53
N ASP A 41 6.62 6.22 -0.35
CA ASP A 41 6.99 6.77 0.96
C ASP A 41 5.79 6.98 1.87
N VAL A 42 4.65 7.38 1.32
CA VAL A 42 3.39 7.46 2.08
C VAL A 42 3.02 6.06 2.58
N PHE A 43 3.10 5.03 1.71
CA PHE A 43 2.87 3.64 2.12
C PHE A 43 3.84 3.18 3.22
N MET A 44 5.11 3.57 3.15
CA MET A 44 6.11 3.32 4.19
C MET A 44 5.70 3.97 5.53
N VAL A 45 5.39 5.27 5.53
CA VAL A 45 5.00 6.00 6.74
C VAL A 45 3.75 5.38 7.37
N SER A 46 2.74 5.05 6.56
CA SER A 46 1.52 4.35 7.01
C SER A 46 1.82 3.02 7.69
N THR A 47 2.76 2.24 7.14
CA THR A 47 3.17 0.95 7.72
C THR A 47 3.86 1.14 9.08
N PHE A 48 4.69 2.17 9.24
CA PHE A 48 5.29 2.50 10.53
C PHE A 48 4.26 2.98 11.55
N ILE A 49 3.27 3.76 11.13
CA ILE A 49 2.17 4.18 12.02
C ILE A 49 1.37 2.97 12.49
N ALA A 50 1.05 2.04 11.59
CA ALA A 50 0.39 0.79 11.94
C ALA A 50 1.24 -0.05 12.91
N LEU A 51 2.56 -0.12 12.71
CA LEU A 51 3.48 -0.82 13.61
C LEU A 51 3.47 -0.19 15.01
N ILE A 52 3.62 1.13 15.11
CA ILE A 52 3.63 1.84 16.40
C ILE A 52 2.28 1.67 17.09
N ALA A 53 1.18 1.86 16.38
CA ALA A 53 -0.17 1.67 16.93
C ALA A 53 -0.37 0.25 17.44
N LEU A 54 0.09 -0.75 16.70
CA LEU A 54 0.01 -2.16 17.10
C LEU A 54 0.85 -2.43 18.34
N MET A 55 2.11 -1.99 18.38
CA MET A 55 2.99 -2.15 19.53
C MET A 55 2.42 -1.47 20.78
N VAL A 56 1.84 -0.28 20.64
CA VAL A 56 1.16 0.40 21.75
C VAL A 56 -0.03 -0.43 22.24
N LEU A 57 -0.86 -0.92 21.32
CA LEU A 57 -2.08 -1.63 21.68
C LEU A 57 -1.83 -3.02 22.29
N THR A 58 -0.83 -3.75 21.80
CA THR A 58 -0.51 -5.11 22.28
C THR A 58 0.32 -5.07 23.56
N THR A 59 1.29 -4.16 23.65
CA THR A 59 2.26 -4.14 24.77
C THR A 59 1.78 -3.29 25.94
N TRP A 60 1.11 -2.16 25.68
CA TRP A 60 0.69 -1.24 26.74
C TRP A 60 -0.76 -1.43 27.17
N LEU A 61 -1.68 -1.66 26.22
CA LEU A 61 -3.10 -1.88 26.54
C LEU A 61 -3.44 -3.35 26.82
N GLY A 62 -2.55 -4.29 26.49
CA GLY A 62 -2.73 -5.71 26.78
C GLY A 62 -3.96 -6.33 26.11
N VAL A 63 -4.38 -5.83 24.95
CA VAL A 63 -5.56 -6.36 24.24
C VAL A 63 -5.28 -7.80 23.80
N GLY A 64 -5.84 -8.77 24.54
CA GLY A 64 -5.63 -10.21 24.28
C GLY A 64 -6.29 -10.71 22.99
N SER A 65 -7.25 -9.97 22.43
CA SER A 65 -7.93 -10.34 21.19
C SER A 65 -7.23 -9.72 19.98
N ILE A 66 -6.50 -10.55 19.25
CA ILE A 66 -5.71 -10.12 18.08
C ILE A 66 -6.56 -9.49 16.97
N LEU A 67 -7.79 -9.98 16.76
CA LEU A 67 -8.71 -9.45 15.75
C LEU A 67 -9.14 -8.01 16.08
N ILE A 68 -9.42 -7.74 17.35
CA ILE A 68 -9.85 -6.40 17.80
C ILE A 68 -8.69 -5.43 17.65
N ALA A 69 -7.48 -5.86 18.01
CA ALA A 69 -6.28 -5.06 17.82
C ALA A 69 -6.05 -4.70 16.34
N LEU A 70 -6.19 -5.67 15.42
CA LEU A 70 -6.05 -5.43 13.99
C LEU A 70 -7.12 -4.46 13.45
N MET A 71 -8.36 -4.55 13.90
CA MET A 71 -9.43 -3.63 13.49
C MET A 71 -9.17 -2.19 13.98
N ILE A 72 -8.73 -2.02 15.23
CA ILE A 72 -8.39 -0.70 15.78
C ILE A 72 -7.20 -0.11 15.03
N VAL A 73 -6.15 -0.91 14.80
CA VAL A 73 -4.97 -0.48 14.03
C VAL A 73 -5.33 -0.11 12.61
N LEU A 74 -6.25 -0.85 11.96
CA LEU A 74 -6.74 -0.51 10.62
C LEU A 74 -7.39 0.88 10.58
N ILE A 75 -8.27 1.18 11.55
CA ILE A 75 -8.95 2.48 11.63
C ILE A 75 -7.93 3.61 11.88
N ILE A 76 -7.01 3.41 12.83
CA ILE A 76 -5.95 4.38 13.12
C ILE A 76 -5.10 4.61 11.86
N ALA A 77 -4.66 3.55 11.19
CA ALA A 77 -3.87 3.64 9.97
C ALA A 77 -4.62 4.39 8.86
N MET A 78 -5.92 4.14 8.65
CA MET A 78 -6.73 4.87 7.67
C MET A 78 -6.79 6.37 7.96
N VAL A 79 -7.06 6.74 9.22
CA VAL A 79 -7.18 8.15 9.64
C VAL A 79 -5.85 8.88 9.45
N PHE A 80 -4.75 8.33 9.96
CA PHE A 80 -3.44 8.97 9.87
C PHE A 80 -2.91 9.01 8.43
N THR A 81 -3.12 7.95 7.64
CA THR A 81 -2.71 7.93 6.23
C THR A 81 -3.47 8.98 5.42
N SER A 82 -4.76 9.13 5.67
CA SER A 82 -5.58 10.18 5.05
C SER A 82 -5.09 11.58 5.41
N LEU A 83 -4.80 11.83 6.69
CA LEU A 83 -4.24 13.10 7.17
C LEU A 83 -2.89 13.44 6.51
N ILE A 84 -1.98 12.47 6.40
CA ILE A 84 -0.68 12.66 5.75
C ILE A 84 -0.86 12.97 4.27
N SER A 85 -1.68 12.18 3.58
CA SER A 85 -1.91 12.35 2.14
C SER A 85 -2.58 13.69 1.83
N TRP A 86 -3.53 14.11 2.68
CA TRP A 86 -4.15 15.43 2.61
C TRP A 86 -3.14 16.56 2.85
N THR A 87 -2.25 16.41 3.83
CA THR A 87 -1.21 17.39 4.13
C THR A 87 -0.25 17.55 2.95
N ILE A 88 0.18 16.44 2.34
CA ILE A 88 1.05 16.46 1.15
C ILE A 88 0.33 17.16 -0.01
N GLU A 89 -0.94 16.84 -0.26
CA GLU A 89 -1.71 17.50 -1.30
C GLU A 89 -1.81 19.01 -1.08
N ARG A 90 -2.09 19.41 0.17
CA ARG A 90 -2.28 20.81 0.53
C ARG A 90 -0.99 21.63 0.41
N VAL A 91 0.13 21.07 0.86
CA VAL A 91 1.42 21.76 0.96
C VAL A 91 2.22 21.69 -0.34
N ALA A 92 2.31 20.51 -0.95
CA ALA A 92 3.17 20.30 -2.12
C ALA A 92 2.42 20.50 -3.44
N TYR A 93 1.22 19.92 -3.58
CA TYR A 93 0.54 19.86 -4.88
C TYR A 93 -0.38 21.05 -5.16
N ARG A 94 -1.15 21.52 -4.19
CA ARG A 94 -2.10 22.63 -4.35
C ARG A 94 -1.45 23.94 -4.86
N PRO A 95 -0.29 24.40 -4.35
CA PRO A 95 0.32 25.63 -4.86
C PRO A 95 0.91 25.49 -6.28
N LEU A 96 1.19 24.27 -6.73
CA LEU A 96 1.88 24.01 -8.00
C LEU A 96 0.93 23.68 -9.17
N ARG A 97 -0.40 23.65 -8.94
CA ARG A 97 -1.39 23.33 -9.98
C ARG A 97 -1.40 24.30 -11.17
N GLY A 98 -0.87 25.51 -11.01
CA GLY A 98 -0.80 26.53 -12.06
C GLY A 98 0.55 26.59 -12.82
N SER A 99 1.50 25.71 -12.50
CA SER A 99 2.89 25.80 -12.99
C SER A 99 3.20 24.74 -14.05
N PHE A 100 4.39 24.82 -14.67
CA PHE A 100 4.84 23.87 -15.69
C PHE A 100 4.83 22.42 -15.16
N ARG A 101 4.48 21.45 -16.03
CA ARG A 101 4.30 20.03 -15.67
C ARG A 101 5.50 19.36 -14.99
N LEU A 102 6.72 19.92 -15.10
CA LEU A 102 7.90 19.43 -14.38
C LEU A 102 7.96 19.86 -12.90
N ALA A 103 7.36 20.99 -12.53
CA ALA A 103 7.44 21.49 -11.15
C ALA A 103 6.79 20.52 -10.13
N PRO A 104 5.60 19.93 -10.39
CA PRO A 104 5.03 18.91 -9.52
C PRO A 104 5.89 17.65 -9.39
N LEU A 105 6.62 17.28 -10.44
CA LEU A 105 7.51 16.11 -10.44
C LEU A 105 8.69 16.31 -9.48
N ILE A 106 9.35 17.47 -9.58
CA ILE A 106 10.49 17.84 -8.72
C ILE A 106 10.02 17.95 -7.27
N SER A 107 8.86 18.55 -7.04
CA SER A 107 8.26 18.62 -5.70
C SER A 107 7.95 17.23 -5.13
N ALA A 108 7.45 16.29 -5.94
CA ALA A 108 7.22 14.91 -5.49
C ALA A 108 8.52 14.20 -5.07
N ILE A 109 9.62 14.42 -5.79
CA ILE A 109 10.95 13.90 -5.40
C ILE A 109 11.41 14.54 -4.09
N GLY A 110 11.26 15.87 -3.96
CA GLY A 110 11.59 16.58 -2.72
C GLY A 110 10.79 16.03 -1.52
N MET A 111 9.50 15.78 -1.70
CA MET A 111 8.65 15.19 -0.66
C MET A 111 9.07 13.75 -0.31
N SER A 112 9.44 12.93 -1.29
CA SER A 112 9.97 11.57 -1.05
C SER A 112 11.22 11.60 -0.16
N ILE A 113 12.17 12.49 -0.46
CA ILE A 113 13.39 12.67 0.33
C ILE A 113 13.04 13.15 1.75
N VAL A 114 12.13 14.11 1.89
CA VAL A 114 11.70 14.61 3.22
C VAL A 114 11.05 13.50 4.04
N LEU A 115 10.13 12.74 3.46
CA LEU A 115 9.43 11.66 4.17
C LEU A 115 10.38 10.54 4.58
N SER A 116 11.23 10.06 3.66
CA SER A 116 12.18 9.00 3.94
C SER A 116 13.21 9.41 5.01
N ASN A 117 13.73 10.63 4.95
CA ASN A 117 14.63 11.16 5.98
C ASN A 117 13.90 11.38 7.32
N PHE A 118 12.66 11.86 7.30
CA PHE A 118 11.86 12.04 8.51
C PHE A 118 11.66 10.71 9.25
N VAL A 119 11.31 9.65 8.53
CA VAL A 119 11.17 8.30 9.12
C VAL A 119 12.51 7.79 9.64
N GLN A 120 13.61 7.99 8.91
CA GLN A 120 14.94 7.58 9.36
C GLN A 120 15.35 8.29 10.66
N VAL A 121 15.06 9.58 10.81
CA VAL A 121 15.33 10.34 12.05
C VAL A 121 14.41 9.89 13.17
N ALA A 122 13.12 9.68 12.89
CA ALA A 122 12.12 9.35 13.92
C ALA A 122 12.24 7.91 14.44
N GLN A 123 12.56 6.94 13.57
CA GLN A 123 12.55 5.51 13.91
C GLN A 123 13.94 4.87 13.94
N GLY A 124 14.94 5.52 13.33
CA GLY A 124 16.27 4.98 13.08
C GLY A 124 16.35 4.21 11.75
N PRO A 125 17.56 4.01 11.20
CA PRO A 125 17.79 3.31 9.93
C PRO A 125 17.71 1.77 10.05
N ARG A 126 17.39 1.24 11.23
CA ARG A 126 17.36 -0.21 11.49
C ARG A 126 16.04 -0.81 11.00
N ASN A 127 16.14 -1.97 10.36
CA ASN A 127 14.95 -2.72 9.96
C ASN A 127 14.18 -3.17 11.20
N LYS A 128 12.90 -2.78 11.30
CA LYS A 128 11.99 -3.18 12.38
C LYS A 128 11.12 -4.31 11.87
N ALA A 129 11.61 -5.54 12.04
CA ALA A 129 10.81 -6.73 11.79
C ALA A 129 9.81 -6.92 12.94
N ILE A 130 8.58 -7.24 12.59
CA ILE A 130 7.54 -7.59 13.57
C ILE A 130 7.50 -9.12 13.61
N ASP A 131 7.58 -9.69 14.81
CA ASP A 131 7.38 -11.13 14.96
C ASP A 131 5.99 -11.52 14.44
N PRO A 132 5.86 -12.68 13.78
CA PRO A 132 4.57 -13.13 13.27
C PRO A 132 3.49 -13.26 14.35
N ILE A 133 2.62 -12.26 14.42
CA ILE A 133 1.52 -12.23 15.40
C ILE A 133 0.49 -13.35 15.15
N LEU A 134 0.29 -13.72 13.88
CA LEU A 134 -0.50 -14.88 13.47
C LEU A 134 0.46 -16.02 13.10
N ASN A 135 0.81 -16.85 14.08
CA ASN A 135 1.69 -18.02 13.93
C ASN A 135 0.94 -19.31 13.57
N ASN A 136 -0.39 -19.29 13.54
CA ASN A 136 -1.13 -20.47 13.12
C ASN A 136 -0.83 -20.73 11.65
N VAL A 137 -0.33 -21.94 11.40
CA VAL A 137 0.00 -22.43 10.07
C VAL A 137 -0.87 -23.65 9.85
N PHE A 138 -1.69 -23.65 8.80
CA PHE A 138 -2.33 -24.87 8.34
C PHE A 138 -1.33 -25.65 7.49
N VAL A 139 -0.90 -26.80 8.00
CA VAL A 139 -0.10 -27.75 7.24
C VAL A 139 -1.07 -28.57 6.39
N LEU A 140 -1.10 -28.34 5.09
CA LEU A 140 -2.05 -28.97 4.16
C LEU A 140 -1.66 -30.40 3.80
N SER A 141 -0.36 -30.69 3.77
CA SER A 141 0.19 -32.04 3.72
C SER A 141 1.65 -32.01 4.16
N ALA A 142 2.05 -33.03 4.91
CA ALA A 142 3.45 -33.37 5.15
C ALA A 142 3.71 -34.72 4.48
N ALA A 143 3.94 -34.73 3.17
CA ALA A 143 4.21 -35.95 2.43
C ALA A 143 5.62 -35.91 1.84
N GLY A 144 6.61 -36.32 2.64
CA GLY A 144 7.98 -36.56 2.17
C GLY A 144 9.01 -35.48 2.51
N GLY A 145 8.84 -34.75 3.61
CA GLY A 145 9.87 -33.86 4.17
C GLY A 145 9.76 -32.38 3.77
N TYR A 146 8.79 -31.99 2.93
CA TYR A 146 8.44 -30.60 2.71
C TYR A 146 7.01 -30.34 3.20
N GLN A 147 6.82 -29.34 4.05
CA GLN A 147 5.49 -28.99 4.55
C GLN A 147 4.93 -27.85 3.69
N VAL A 148 3.83 -28.13 2.99
CA VAL A 148 3.04 -27.06 2.35
C VAL A 148 2.27 -26.36 3.47
N THR A 149 2.70 -25.14 3.75
CA THR A 149 2.24 -24.35 4.89
C THR A 149 1.47 -23.14 4.39
N LEU A 150 0.19 -23.10 4.73
CA LEU A 150 -0.69 -21.97 4.44
C LEU A 150 -0.85 -21.17 5.72
N SER A 151 -0.20 -20.02 5.77
CA SER A 151 -0.24 -19.15 6.95
C SER A 151 -1.50 -18.28 6.93
N TYR A 152 -2.11 -18.06 8.09
CA TYR A 152 -3.33 -17.24 8.19
C TYR A 152 -3.13 -15.82 7.64
N LYS A 153 -1.91 -15.28 7.70
CA LYS A 153 -1.55 -14.00 7.09
C LYS A 153 -1.74 -13.99 5.58
N GLN A 154 -1.37 -15.07 4.90
CA GLN A 154 -1.49 -15.18 3.44
C GLN A 154 -2.96 -15.21 3.03
N ILE A 155 -3.79 -15.97 3.76
CA ILE A 155 -5.24 -16.00 3.57
C ILE A 155 -5.82 -14.60 3.74
N LEU A 156 -5.46 -13.90 4.82
CA LEU A 156 -5.95 -12.55 5.09
C LEU A 156 -5.59 -11.58 3.96
N ILE A 157 -4.34 -11.59 3.47
CA ILE A 157 -3.90 -10.75 2.34
C ILE A 157 -4.76 -10.99 1.11
N VAL A 158 -4.99 -12.26 0.74
CA VAL A 158 -5.80 -12.61 -0.44
C VAL A 158 -7.26 -12.19 -0.23
N VAL A 159 -7.83 -12.46 0.95
CA VAL A 159 -9.21 -12.10 1.31
C VAL A 159 -9.43 -10.60 1.29
N VAL A 160 -8.43 -9.78 1.62
CA VAL A 160 -8.51 -8.31 1.52
C VAL A 160 -8.30 -7.83 0.07
N THR A 161 -7.38 -8.46 -0.67
CA THR A 161 -7.02 -8.03 -2.03
C THR A 161 -8.15 -8.27 -3.03
N VAL A 162 -8.85 -9.41 -2.94
CA VAL A 162 -9.94 -9.78 -3.86
C VAL A 162 -11.09 -8.76 -3.86
N PRO A 163 -11.70 -8.37 -2.72
CA PRO A 163 -12.76 -7.37 -2.70
C PRO A 163 -12.25 -6.00 -3.13
N VAL A 164 -11.08 -5.54 -2.67
CA VAL A 164 -10.51 -4.23 -3.04
C VAL A 164 -10.26 -4.13 -4.55
N SER A 165 -9.71 -5.18 -5.15
CA SER A 165 -9.48 -5.23 -6.61
C SER A 165 -10.76 -5.38 -7.43
N ARG A 166 -11.87 -5.80 -6.82
CA ARG A 166 -13.20 -5.78 -7.46
C ARG A 166 -13.83 -4.41 -7.35
N THR A 167 -13.76 -3.75 -6.20
CA THR A 167 -14.33 -2.41 -5.99
C THR A 167 -13.58 -1.34 -6.76
N ALA A 168 -12.25 -1.46 -6.90
CA ALA A 168 -11.44 -0.53 -7.68
C ALA A 168 -11.61 -0.67 -9.20
N ARG A 169 -12.46 -1.60 -9.66
CA ARG A 169 -12.70 -1.89 -11.08
C ARG A 169 -13.75 -0.97 -11.73
N TRP A 170 -13.96 0.25 -11.22
CA TRP A 170 -14.81 1.29 -11.87
C TRP A 170 -14.67 2.70 -11.25
N PRO A 171 -14.93 3.79 -12.02
CA PRO A 171 -15.60 3.87 -13.32
C PRO A 171 -14.62 3.88 -14.53
N PRO A 172 -15.12 3.58 -15.74
CA PRO A 172 -14.34 3.66 -16.96
C PRO A 172 -13.89 5.11 -17.18
N CYS A 173 -12.65 5.32 -17.62
CA CYS A 173 -12.36 6.48 -18.45
C CYS A 173 -13.35 6.44 -19.61
N SER A 174 -14.41 7.25 -19.56
CA SER A 174 -15.06 7.72 -20.77
C SER A 174 -13.95 8.34 -21.60
N ALA A 175 -13.54 7.62 -22.63
CA ALA A 175 -12.68 8.13 -23.66
C ALA A 175 -13.30 9.43 -24.16
N SER A 176 -12.76 10.57 -23.74
CA SER A 176 -12.81 11.76 -24.56
C SER A 176 -11.86 11.47 -25.71
N THR A 177 -12.35 10.72 -26.69
CA THR A 177 -11.81 10.70 -28.03
C THR A 177 -11.90 12.14 -28.51
N SER A 178 -10.84 12.93 -28.30
CA SER A 178 -10.74 14.23 -28.94
C SER A 178 -10.72 13.94 -30.44
N THR A 179 -11.81 14.29 -31.09
CA THR A 179 -11.91 14.50 -32.52
C THR A 179 -10.68 15.28 -32.99
N ALA A 180 -9.71 14.60 -33.58
CA ALA A 180 -8.69 15.25 -34.39
C ALA A 180 -9.40 15.83 -35.62
N PRO A 181 -9.29 17.13 -35.93
CA PRO A 181 -9.71 17.61 -37.23
C PRO A 181 -8.75 17.03 -38.27
N SER A 182 -9.30 16.25 -39.20
CA SER A 182 -8.63 15.83 -40.42
C SER A 182 -8.07 17.05 -41.16
N PRO A 183 -6.84 17.02 -41.70
CA PRO A 183 -6.42 18.02 -42.66
C PRO A 183 -7.27 17.86 -43.93
N SER A 184 -8.08 18.88 -44.25
CA SER A 184 -8.79 18.94 -45.53
C SER A 184 -7.78 19.14 -46.66
N PRO A 185 -7.93 18.45 -47.81
CA PRO A 185 -7.11 18.68 -48.98
C PRO A 185 -7.65 19.87 -49.78
N SER A 186 -6.84 20.90 -49.94
CA SER A 186 -6.90 21.87 -51.05
C SER A 186 -5.60 22.65 -51.12
#